data_AF-A0A1G2KNJ3-F1
#
_entry.id   AF-A0A1G2KNJ3-F1
#
_cell.length_a   1.000
_cell.length_b   1.000
_cell.length_c   1.000
_cell.angle_alpha   90.00
_cell.angle_beta   90.00
_cell.angle_gamma   90.00
#
_symmetry.space_group_name_H-M   'P 1'
#
loop_
_entity.id
_entity.type
_entity.pdbx_description
1 polymer ?
#
loop_
_entity_poly.entity_id
_entity_poly.type
_entity_poly.pdbx_seq_one_letter_code
_entity_poly.pdbx_strand_id
1 'polypeptide(L)'
;MLVISDFFVLAGIGFLGPILPVFIVTQLPGGDVRTAGFASAIYMAMWVFQIPIGRYLDRTKGERDDYTLLVLGAFITAIALFLFTIAKTPMHIYLIQALAGLGRAIDLPAWFGIFTRKIDKKREGYEWGVENVTAALSVGFVSAIAGLITEAYGFRALFILAGSASLIGALVLFFLYRSVFPQSVENK
;
A
#
# COMPACT_ATOMS: atom_id res chain seq x y z
N MET A 1 11.16 -4.84 11.51
CA MET A 1 9.74 -5.25 11.55
C MET A 1 8.83 -4.32 10.76
N LEU A 2 8.97 -2.98 10.88
CA LEU A 2 8.23 -2.02 10.02
C LEU A 2 8.45 -2.27 8.53
N VAL A 3 9.71 -2.54 8.14
CA VAL A 3 10.13 -3.00 6.80
C VAL A 3 9.41 -4.29 6.35
N ILE A 4 9.22 -5.25 7.27
CA ILE A 4 8.58 -6.53 6.95
C ILE A 4 7.08 -6.33 6.72
N SER A 5 6.41 -5.51 7.53
CA SER A 5 5.02 -5.16 7.25
C SER A 5 4.86 -4.38 5.95
N ASP A 6 5.78 -3.46 5.66
CA ASP A 6 5.74 -2.69 4.40
C ASP A 6 5.96 -3.61 3.20
N PHE A 7 6.85 -4.60 3.30
CA PHE A 7 7.00 -5.66 2.30
C PHE A 7 5.65 -6.31 1.93
N PHE A 8 4.82 -6.68 2.91
CA PHE A 8 3.51 -7.31 2.65
C PHE A 8 2.48 -6.35 2.06
N VAL A 9 2.48 -5.09 2.50
CA VAL A 9 1.62 -4.04 1.92
C VAL A 9 2.01 -3.78 0.46
N LEU A 10 3.31 -3.63 0.20
CA LEU A 10 3.88 -3.44 -1.13
C LEU A 10 3.72 -4.66 -2.03
N ALA A 11 3.73 -5.88 -1.48
CA ALA A 11 3.41 -7.09 -2.22
C ALA A 11 2.00 -7.01 -2.83
N GLY A 12 1.00 -6.57 -2.06
CA GLY A 12 -0.36 -6.34 -2.56
C GLY A 12 -0.40 -5.39 -3.76
N ILE A 13 0.37 -4.30 -3.71
CA ILE A 13 0.49 -3.32 -4.80
C ILE A 13 1.27 -3.91 -6.00
N GLY A 14 2.31 -4.69 -5.73
CA GLY A 14 3.11 -5.36 -6.75
C GLY A 14 2.33 -6.36 -7.58
N PHE A 15 1.32 -7.01 -7.00
CA PHE A 15 0.39 -7.85 -7.76
C PHE A 15 -0.41 -7.06 -8.81
N LEU A 16 -0.74 -5.80 -8.54
CA LEU A 16 -1.57 -4.98 -9.43
C LEU A 16 -0.78 -4.22 -10.49
N GLY A 17 0.40 -3.68 -10.16
CA GLY A 17 1.10 -2.70 -10.99
C GLY A 17 1.14 -3.05 -12.49
N PRO A 18 1.78 -4.16 -12.88
CA PRO A 18 1.88 -4.54 -14.30
C PRO A 18 0.65 -5.26 -14.85
N ILE A 19 -0.19 -5.87 -13.99
CA ILE A 19 -1.28 -6.76 -14.42
C ILE A 19 -2.63 -6.04 -14.52
N LEU A 20 -2.85 -4.99 -13.72
CA LEU A 20 -4.10 -4.24 -13.71
C LEU A 20 -4.44 -3.60 -15.07
N PRO A 21 -3.49 -3.00 -15.83
CA PRO A 21 -3.78 -2.54 -17.18
C PRO A 21 -4.24 -3.66 -18.11
N VAL A 22 -3.66 -4.86 -17.98
CA VAL A 22 -4.05 -6.03 -18.77
C VAL A 22 -5.47 -6.47 -18.40
N PHE A 23 -5.81 -6.47 -17.11
CA PHE A 23 -7.18 -6.75 -16.65
C PHE A 23 -8.18 -5.77 -17.26
N ILE A 24 -7.90 -4.46 -17.20
CA ILE A 24 -8.78 -3.41 -17.71
C ILE A 24 -9.04 -3.61 -19.19
N VAL A 25 -8.00 -3.84 -20.00
CA VAL A 25 -8.13 -3.91 -21.46
C VAL A 25 -8.75 -5.24 -21.92
N THR A 26 -8.50 -6.35 -21.21
CA THR A 26 -8.91 -7.68 -21.70
C THR A 26 -10.19 -8.22 -21.08
N GLN A 27 -10.55 -7.81 -19.86
CA GLN A 27 -11.68 -8.40 -19.12
C GLN A 27 -12.86 -7.44 -18.96
N LEU A 28 -12.63 -6.13 -19.09
CA LEU A 28 -13.63 -5.13 -18.76
C LEU A 28 -14.36 -4.64 -20.03
N PRO A 29 -15.70 -4.75 -20.10
CA PRO A 29 -16.47 -4.11 -21.16
C PRO A 29 -16.22 -2.61 -21.19
N GLY A 30 -15.78 -2.08 -22.34
CA GLY A 30 -15.42 -0.66 -22.49
C GLY A 30 -14.08 -0.27 -21.86
N GLY A 31 -13.30 -1.23 -21.36
CA GLY A 31 -11.92 -0.99 -20.96
C GLY A 31 -11.00 -0.90 -22.17
N ASP A 32 -10.21 0.16 -22.23
CA ASP A 32 -9.20 0.39 -23.26
C ASP A 32 -7.91 0.96 -22.64
N VAL A 33 -6.90 1.22 -23.47
CA VAL A 33 -5.61 1.77 -23.01
C VAL A 33 -5.79 3.13 -22.35
N ARG A 34 -6.77 3.94 -22.80
CA ARG A 34 -7.09 5.23 -22.17
C ARG A 34 -7.64 5.02 -20.77
N THR A 35 -8.54 4.06 -20.60
CA THR A 35 -9.11 3.68 -19.30
C THR A 35 -8.01 3.25 -18.33
N ALA A 36 -7.07 2.42 -18.78
CA ALA A 36 -5.92 2.04 -17.95
C ALA A 36 -5.05 3.25 -17.55
N GLY A 37 -4.78 4.16 -18.49
CA GLY A 37 -4.04 5.40 -18.23
C GLY A 37 -4.73 6.30 -17.22
N PHE A 38 -6.03 6.56 -17.38
CA PHE A 38 -6.82 7.36 -16.44
C PHE A 38 -6.92 6.70 -15.06
N ALA A 39 -7.06 5.38 -14.99
CA ALA A 39 -7.06 4.63 -13.75
C ALA A 39 -5.75 4.84 -12.96
N SER A 40 -4.60 4.79 -13.63
CA SER A 40 -3.30 5.09 -13.01
C SER A 40 -3.17 6.56 -12.59
N ALA A 41 -3.65 7.49 -13.42
CA ALA A 41 -3.63 8.91 -13.11
C ALA A 41 -4.48 9.24 -11.87
N ILE A 42 -5.66 8.62 -11.74
CA ILE A 42 -6.55 8.79 -10.57
C ILE A 42 -5.89 8.28 -9.30
N TYR A 43 -5.27 7.10 -9.34
CA TYR A 43 -4.51 6.57 -8.19
C TYR A 43 -3.44 7.56 -7.73
N MET A 44 -2.66 8.12 -8.66
CA MET A 44 -1.60 9.09 -8.35
C MET A 44 -2.15 10.45 -7.93
N ALA A 45 -3.29 10.89 -8.47
CA ALA A 45 -3.92 12.15 -8.09
C ALA A 45 -4.28 12.18 -6.59
N MET A 46 -4.62 11.01 -6.03
CA MET A 46 -4.90 10.90 -4.59
C MET A 46 -3.67 11.13 -3.70
N TRP A 47 -2.45 11.03 -4.24
CA TRP A 47 -1.24 11.29 -3.47
C TRP A 47 -1.09 12.76 -3.06
N VAL A 48 -1.85 13.69 -3.67
CA VAL A 48 -1.92 15.09 -3.23
C VAL A 48 -2.33 15.19 -1.76
N PHE A 49 -3.11 14.24 -1.23
CA PHE A 49 -3.53 14.21 0.17
C PHE A 49 -2.39 13.90 1.15
N GLN A 50 -1.23 13.42 0.69
CA GLN A 50 -0.07 13.22 1.56
C GLN A 50 0.41 14.54 2.20
N ILE A 51 0.28 15.67 1.50
CA ILE A 51 0.71 16.98 2.01
C ILE A 51 -0.10 17.41 3.25
N PRO A 52 -1.45 17.52 3.20
CA PRO A 52 -2.22 17.89 4.39
C PRO A 52 -2.11 16.85 5.51
N ILE A 53 -2.04 15.55 5.18
CA ILE A 53 -1.91 14.47 6.17
C ILE A 53 -0.54 14.53 6.85
N GLY A 54 0.55 14.65 6.09
CA GLY A 54 1.89 14.82 6.64
C GLY A 54 1.99 16.06 7.52
N ARG A 55 1.42 17.19 7.08
CA ARG A 55 1.36 18.41 7.91
C ARG A 55 0.57 18.22 9.20
N TYR A 56 -0.50 17.41 9.18
CA TYR A 56 -1.25 17.06 10.38
C TYR A 56 -0.38 16.22 11.34
N LEU A 57 0.27 15.18 10.82
CA LEU A 57 1.16 14.30 11.58
C LEU A 57 2.35 15.06 12.20
N ASP A 58 2.98 15.97 11.47
CA ASP A 58 4.12 16.77 11.97
C ASP A 58 3.73 17.72 13.12
N ARG A 59 2.45 18.11 13.21
CA ARG A 59 1.93 18.95 14.30
C ARG A 59 1.68 18.15 15.57
N THR A 60 1.26 16.90 15.42
CA THR A 60 0.99 15.97 16.52
C THR A 60 2.25 15.17 16.83
N LYS A 61 2.98 15.52 17.89
CA LYS A 61 4.19 14.76 18.29
C LYS A 61 3.89 13.35 18.85
N GLY A 62 2.66 12.85 18.69
CA GLY A 62 2.22 11.58 19.23
C GLY A 62 2.46 10.44 18.25
N GLU A 63 3.33 9.50 18.61
CA GLU A 63 3.61 8.32 17.77
C GLU A 63 2.37 7.42 17.56
N ARG A 64 1.35 7.58 18.40
CA ARG A 64 0.06 6.88 18.29
C ARG A 64 -0.76 7.34 17.09
N ASP A 65 -0.72 8.62 16.75
CA ASP A 65 -1.52 9.18 15.66
C ASP A 65 -0.94 8.75 14.31
N ASP A 66 0.39 8.85 14.17
CA ASP A 66 1.14 8.28 13.04
C ASP A 66 0.79 6.80 12.86
N TYR A 67 0.84 6.01 13.93
CA TYR A 67 0.54 4.58 13.84
C TYR A 67 -0.91 4.28 13.46
N THR A 68 -1.86 5.06 13.99
CA THR A 68 -3.28 4.87 13.70
C THR A 68 -3.56 5.16 12.24
N LEU A 69 -2.98 6.22 11.68
CA LEU A 69 -3.12 6.55 10.26
C LEU A 69 -2.38 5.55 9.37
N LEU A 70 -1.20 5.08 9.77
CA LEU A 70 -0.47 4.01 9.08
C LEU A 70 -1.35 2.75 8.91
N VAL A 71 -1.93 2.27 10.01
CA VAL A 71 -2.79 1.09 10.00
C VAL A 71 -4.07 1.34 9.20
N LEU A 72 -4.72 2.48 9.40
CA LEU A 72 -5.94 2.85 8.69
C LEU A 72 -5.74 2.88 7.17
N GLY A 73 -4.69 3.56 6.70
CA GLY A 73 -4.36 3.62 5.28
C GLY A 73 -4.08 2.24 4.69
N ALA A 74 -3.35 1.39 5.41
CA ALA A 74 -3.08 0.01 5.00
C ALA A 74 -4.38 -0.83 4.86
N PHE A 75 -5.32 -0.71 5.80
CA PHE A 75 -6.63 -1.38 5.70
C PHE A 75 -7.48 -0.85 4.54
N ILE A 76 -7.50 0.47 4.32
CA ILE A 76 -8.21 1.08 3.17
C ILE A 76 -7.65 0.52 1.86
N THR A 77 -6.32 0.47 1.74
CA THR A 77 -5.64 -0.13 0.58
C THR A 77 -6.05 -1.59 0.39
N ALA A 78 -5.99 -2.41 1.45
CA ALA A 78 -6.38 -3.82 1.39
C ALA A 78 -7.84 -4.02 0.93
N ILE A 79 -8.76 -3.22 1.45
CA ILE A 79 -10.18 -3.23 1.04
C ILE A 79 -10.31 -2.88 -0.44
N ALA A 80 -9.62 -1.83 -0.90
CA ALA A 80 -9.63 -1.45 -2.31
C ALA A 80 -9.17 -2.60 -3.22
N LEU A 81 -8.11 -3.32 -2.84
CA LEU A 81 -7.62 -4.46 -3.60
C LEU A 81 -8.68 -5.57 -3.74
N PHE A 82 -9.43 -5.87 -2.67
CA PHE A 82 -10.53 -6.85 -2.73
C PHE A 82 -11.68 -6.39 -3.63
N LEU A 83 -11.97 -5.08 -3.69
CA LEU A 83 -13.05 -4.55 -4.53
C LEU A 83 -12.80 -4.79 -6.04
N PHE A 84 -11.56 -5.00 -6.49
CA PHE A 84 -11.30 -5.38 -7.88
C PHE A 84 -11.94 -6.72 -8.26
N THR A 85 -12.18 -7.62 -7.31
CA THR A 85 -12.84 -8.92 -7.58
C THR A 85 -14.28 -8.80 -8.07
N ILE A 86 -14.92 -7.66 -7.81
CA ILE A 86 -16.31 -7.36 -8.22
C ILE A 86 -16.40 -6.22 -9.24
N ALA A 87 -15.26 -5.74 -9.75
CA ALA A 87 -15.23 -4.68 -10.76
C ALA A 87 -15.75 -5.19 -12.11
N LYS A 88 -16.68 -4.44 -12.71
CA LYS A 88 -17.33 -4.81 -13.99
C LYS A 88 -17.33 -3.69 -15.02
N THR A 89 -17.01 -2.46 -14.62
CA THR A 89 -17.08 -1.27 -15.46
C THR A 89 -15.86 -0.38 -15.21
N PRO A 90 -15.45 0.45 -16.19
CA PRO A 90 -14.38 1.43 -16.01
C PRO A 90 -14.56 2.32 -14.78
N MET A 91 -15.80 2.71 -14.49
CA MET A 91 -16.09 3.54 -13.32
C MET A 91 -15.77 2.83 -11.99
N HIS A 92 -16.00 1.51 -11.89
CA HIS A 92 -15.59 0.76 -10.70
C HIS A 92 -14.07 0.84 -10.53
N ILE A 93 -13.30 0.69 -11.60
CA ILE A 93 -11.83 0.78 -11.56
C ILE A 93 -11.38 2.15 -11.07
N TYR A 94 -11.98 3.23 -11.57
CA TYR A 94 -11.64 4.59 -11.15
C TYR A 94 -11.90 4.82 -9.67
N LEU A 95 -13.07 4.38 -9.16
CA LEU A 95 -13.41 4.50 -7.74
C LEU A 95 -12.47 3.66 -6.87
N ILE A 96 -12.14 2.44 -7.29
CA ILE A 96 -11.23 1.56 -6.56
C ILE A 96 -9.82 2.14 -6.55
N GLN A 97 -9.33 2.67 -7.68
CA GLN A 97 -8.03 3.33 -7.76
C GLN A 97 -7.97 4.59 -6.90
N ALA A 98 -9.04 5.38 -6.84
CA ALA A 98 -9.13 6.51 -5.93
C ALA A 98 -9.07 6.05 -4.46
N LEU A 99 -9.78 4.98 -4.11
CA LEU A 99 -9.74 4.44 -2.75
C LEU A 99 -8.35 3.89 -2.38
N ALA A 100 -7.73 3.11 -3.26
CA ALA A 100 -6.39 2.58 -3.07
C ALA A 100 -5.34 3.70 -2.96
N GLY A 101 -5.42 4.70 -3.85
CA GLY A 101 -4.53 5.87 -3.83
C GLY A 101 -4.70 6.71 -2.57
N LEU A 102 -5.94 6.83 -2.06
CA LEU A 102 -6.22 7.52 -0.80
C LEU A 102 -5.67 6.75 0.40
N GLY A 103 -5.86 5.43 0.45
CA GLY A 103 -5.26 4.57 1.47
C GLY A 103 -3.75 4.77 1.53
N ARG A 104 -3.09 4.75 0.37
CA ARG A 104 -1.66 5.02 0.25
C ARG A 104 -1.27 6.45 0.62
N ALA A 105 -2.11 7.44 0.33
CA ALA A 105 -1.86 8.82 0.71
C ALA A 105 -1.93 9.05 2.23
N ILE A 106 -2.67 8.19 2.95
CA ILE A 106 -2.76 8.21 4.41
C ILE A 106 -1.59 7.47 5.05
N ASP A 107 -1.24 6.28 4.56
CA ASP A 107 -0.23 5.43 5.19
C ASP A 107 1.22 5.93 4.97
N LEU A 108 1.54 6.47 3.78
CA LEU A 108 2.88 6.90 3.38
C LEU A 108 3.51 7.90 4.33
N PRO A 109 2.89 9.06 4.61
CA PRO A 109 3.51 10.08 5.45
C PRO A 109 3.72 9.60 6.89
N ALA A 110 2.80 8.78 7.41
CA ALA A 110 2.96 8.15 8.72
C ALA A 110 4.13 7.17 8.75
N TRP A 111 4.25 6.34 7.71
CA TRP A 111 5.36 5.41 7.57
C TRP A 111 6.69 6.17 7.45
N PHE A 112 6.76 7.24 6.64
CA PHE A 112 7.96 8.09 6.52
C PHE A 112 8.37 8.69 7.85
N GLY A 113 7.43 9.23 8.64
CA GLY A 113 7.70 9.78 9.96
C GLY A 113 8.25 8.72 10.92
N ILE A 114 7.61 7.55 11.02
CA ILE A 114 8.02 6.48 11.92
C ILE A 114 9.38 5.91 11.51
N PHE A 115 9.58 5.64 10.22
CA PHE A 115 10.83 5.09 9.69
C PHE A 115 11.98 6.05 9.96
N THR A 116 11.85 7.32 9.54
CA THR A 116 12.87 8.38 9.70
C THR A 116 13.32 8.58 11.14
N ARG A 117 12.40 8.49 12.12
CA ARG A 117 12.75 8.62 13.55
C ARG A 117 13.56 7.44 14.09
N LYS A 118 13.52 6.28 13.42
CA LYS A 118 14.22 5.05 13.83
C LYS A 118 15.54 4.80 13.11
N ILE A 119 15.86 5.60 12.09
CA ILE A 119 17.09 5.49 11.33
C ILE A 119 18.26 6.03 12.14
N ASP A 120 19.45 5.44 12.00
CA ASP A 120 20.67 6.06 12.50
C ASP A 120 20.95 7.35 11.71
N LYS A 121 21.00 8.50 12.41
CA LYS A 121 21.24 9.84 11.81
C LYS A 121 22.50 9.97 10.94
N LYS A 122 23.45 9.04 11.06
CA LYS A 122 24.69 9.02 10.26
C LYS A 122 24.64 8.04 9.09
N ARG A 123 23.54 7.31 8.93
CA ARG A 123 23.36 6.23 7.94
C ARG A 123 22.05 6.35 7.17
N GLU A 124 21.44 7.54 7.18
CA GLU A 124 20.14 7.79 6.54
C GLU A 124 20.09 7.30 5.09
N GLY A 125 21.05 7.69 4.27
CA GLY A 125 21.11 7.24 2.87
C GLY A 125 21.28 5.73 2.70
N TYR A 126 22.01 5.06 3.59
CA TYR A 126 22.19 3.61 3.54
C TYR A 126 20.90 2.87 3.92
N GLU A 127 20.26 3.25 5.03
CA GLU A 127 19.05 2.59 5.52
C GLU A 127 17.84 2.84 4.60
N TRP A 128 17.68 4.06 4.08
CA TRP A 128 16.72 4.33 3.00
C TRP A 128 17.04 3.52 1.73
N GLY A 129 18.32 3.32 1.43
CA GLY A 129 18.76 2.47 0.32
C GLY A 129 18.37 1.01 0.51
N VAL A 130 18.63 0.43 1.69
CA VAL A 130 18.23 -0.94 2.05
C VAL A 130 16.72 -1.09 1.94
N GLU A 131 15.97 -0.10 2.40
CA GLU A 131 14.52 -0.14 2.34
C GLU A 131 13.99 -0.04 0.91
N ASN A 132 14.51 0.88 0.10
CA ASN A 132 14.15 0.98 -1.31
C ASN A 132 14.45 -0.31 -2.08
N VAL A 133 15.58 -0.97 -1.82
CA VAL A 133 15.92 -2.26 -2.42
C VAL A 133 14.94 -3.33 -1.97
N THR A 134 14.61 -3.38 -0.68
CA THR A 134 13.65 -4.34 -0.13
C THR A 134 12.27 -4.15 -0.77
N ALA A 135 11.77 -2.92 -0.83
CA ALA A 135 10.54 -2.54 -1.51
C ALA A 135 10.54 -2.94 -2.99
N ALA A 136 11.61 -2.65 -3.73
CA ALA A 136 11.73 -2.98 -5.14
C ALA A 136 11.76 -4.49 -5.39
N LEU A 137 12.48 -5.25 -4.56
CA LEU A 137 12.50 -6.72 -4.62
C LEU A 137 11.11 -7.31 -4.32
N SER A 138 10.40 -6.73 -3.33
CA SER A 138 9.02 -7.11 -3.01
C SER A 138 8.13 -6.98 -4.23
N VAL A 139 8.08 -5.76 -4.80
CA VAL A 139 7.22 -5.44 -5.94
C VAL A 139 7.60 -6.26 -7.16
N GLY A 140 8.89 -6.34 -7.49
CA GLY A 140 9.39 -7.06 -8.67
C GLY A 140 9.16 -8.56 -8.60
N PHE A 141 9.51 -9.20 -7.49
CA PHE A 141 9.30 -10.65 -7.30
C PHE A 141 7.81 -11.00 -7.30
N VAL A 142 7.01 -10.21 -6.59
CA VAL A 142 5.57 -10.44 -6.50
C VAL A 142 4.89 -10.17 -7.85
N SER A 143 5.34 -9.19 -8.63
CA SER A 143 4.86 -8.95 -10.00
C SER A 143 5.09 -10.15 -10.92
N ALA A 144 6.26 -10.80 -10.81
CA ALA A 144 6.55 -12.00 -11.60
C ALA A 144 5.59 -13.15 -11.24
N ILE A 145 5.37 -13.37 -9.94
CA ILE A 145 4.40 -14.37 -9.45
C ILE A 145 2.97 -14.00 -9.87
N ALA A 146 2.63 -12.71 -9.85
CA ALA A 146 1.32 -12.21 -10.27
C ALA A 146 0.98 -12.63 -11.71
N GLY A 147 1.95 -12.51 -12.63
CA GLY A 147 1.79 -12.95 -14.02
C GLY A 147 1.46 -14.45 -14.10
N LEU A 148 2.26 -15.29 -13.44
CA LEU A 148 2.07 -16.75 -13.43
C LEU A 148 0.71 -17.15 -12.84
N ILE A 149 0.31 -16.53 -11.73
CA ILE A 149 -0.97 -16.80 -11.08
C ILE A 149 -2.14 -16.35 -11.97
N THR A 150 -2.03 -15.19 -12.60
CA THR A 150 -3.08 -14.67 -13.47
C THR A 150 -3.27 -15.55 -14.69
N GLU A 151 -2.19 -16.05 -15.27
CA GLU A 151 -2.24 -16.97 -16.40
C GLU A 151 -2.87 -18.32 -16.01
N ALA A 152 -2.50 -18.88 -14.86
CA ALA A 152 -2.98 -20.19 -14.43
C ALA A 152 -4.39 -20.19 -13.80
N TYR A 153 -4.73 -19.15 -13.03
CA TYR A 153 -5.93 -19.10 -12.18
C TYR A 153 -6.84 -17.89 -12.45
N GLY A 154 -6.45 -17.00 -13.36
CA GLY A 154 -7.21 -15.81 -13.75
C GLY A 154 -7.09 -14.62 -12.80
N PHE A 155 -7.59 -13.47 -13.25
CA PHE A 155 -7.51 -12.19 -12.53
C PHE A 155 -8.23 -12.19 -11.18
N ARG A 156 -9.30 -12.97 -11.02
CA ARG A 156 -10.03 -13.02 -9.74
C ARG A 156 -9.16 -13.61 -8.63
N ALA A 157 -8.40 -14.67 -8.92
CA ALA A 157 -7.47 -15.27 -7.96
C ALA A 157 -6.35 -14.28 -7.59
N LEU A 158 -5.81 -13.58 -8.59
CA LEU A 158 -4.84 -12.50 -8.38
C LEU A 158 -5.34 -11.45 -7.38
N PHE A 159 -6.55 -10.90 -7.57
CA PHE A 159 -7.08 -9.85 -6.71
C PHE A 159 -7.36 -10.33 -5.29
N ILE A 160 -7.84 -11.57 -5.12
CA ILE A 160 -8.02 -12.17 -3.80
C ILE A 160 -6.68 -12.29 -3.07
N LEU A 161 -5.64 -12.76 -3.77
CA LEU A 161 -4.30 -12.89 -3.19
C LEU A 161 -3.67 -11.54 -2.87
N ALA A 162 -3.80 -10.55 -3.77
CA ALA A 162 -3.33 -9.19 -3.56
C ALA A 162 -3.98 -8.55 -2.33
N GLY A 163 -5.32 -8.63 -2.23
CA GLY A 163 -6.07 -8.14 -1.08
C GLY A 163 -5.71 -8.88 0.20
N SER A 164 -5.53 -10.20 0.14
CA SER A 164 -5.15 -11.01 1.31
C SER A 164 -3.74 -10.68 1.81
N ALA A 165 -2.77 -10.54 0.91
CA ALA A 165 -1.40 -10.16 1.25
C ALA A 165 -1.34 -8.76 1.89
N SER A 166 -2.05 -7.79 1.30
CA SER A 166 -2.15 -6.43 1.86
C SER A 166 -2.86 -6.43 3.21
N LEU A 167 -3.93 -7.22 3.37
CA LEU A 167 -4.63 -7.38 4.65
C LEU A 167 -3.74 -8.01 5.72
N ILE A 168 -2.94 -9.03 5.37
CA ILE A 168 -1.95 -9.62 6.28
C ILE A 168 -0.94 -8.54 6.70
N GLY A 169 -0.42 -7.74 5.77
CA GLY A 169 0.45 -6.60 6.08
C GLY A 169 -0.20 -5.60 7.05
N ALA A 170 -1.47 -5.23 6.79
CA ALA A 170 -2.25 -4.34 7.65
C ALA A 170 -2.51 -4.94 9.04
N LEU A 171 -2.75 -6.24 9.14
CA LEU A 171 -2.93 -6.94 10.42
C LEU A 171 -1.62 -7.04 11.20
N VAL A 172 -0.51 -7.35 10.52
CA VAL A 172 0.83 -7.33 11.12
C VAL A 172 1.12 -5.95 11.69
N LEU A 173 0.85 -4.87 10.94
CA LEU A 173 0.89 -3.51 11.46
C LEU A 173 -0.04 -3.35 12.66
N PHE A 174 -1.31 -3.73 12.59
CA PHE A 174 -2.23 -3.57 13.71
C PHE A 174 -1.72 -4.21 15.02
N PHE A 175 -1.20 -5.42 14.97
CA PHE A 175 -0.67 -6.12 16.15
C PHE A 175 0.70 -5.63 16.62
N LEU A 176 1.52 -5.05 15.73
CA LEU A 176 2.86 -4.57 16.10
C LEU A 176 2.87 -3.31 16.98
N TYR A 177 1.72 -2.64 17.17
CA TYR A 177 1.65 -1.38 17.93
C TYR A 177 2.34 -1.51 19.29
N ARG A 178 2.15 -2.63 19.99
CA ARG A 178 2.71 -2.91 21.32
C ARG A 178 4.21 -3.15 21.33
N SER A 179 4.81 -3.64 20.24
CA SER A 179 6.26 -3.90 20.20
C SER A 179 7.07 -2.71 19.67
N VAL A 180 6.45 -1.85 18.86
CA VAL A 180 7.07 -0.64 18.30
C VAL A 180 7.16 0.47 19.34
N PHE A 181 6.17 0.53 20.24
CA PHE A 181 6.10 1.47 21.35
C PHE A 181 5.98 0.68 22.66
N PRO A 182 7.10 0.21 23.24
CA PRO A 182 7.07 -0.29 24.59
C PRO A 182 6.51 0.83 25.46
N GLN A 183 5.45 0.56 26.23
CA GLN A 183 5.04 1.47 27.29
C GLN A 183 6.28 1.75 28.11
N SER A 184 6.74 3.00 28.15
CA SER A 184 7.62 3.44 29.21
C SER A 184 6.90 3.06 30.49
N VAL A 185 7.42 2.06 31.20
CA VAL A 185 7.00 1.75 32.56
C VAL A 185 7.08 3.07 33.30
N GLU A 186 5.91 3.64 33.55
CA GLU A 186 5.75 4.86 34.32
C GLU A 186 6.19 4.48 35.73
N ASN A 187 7.48 4.70 36.03
CA ASN A 187 7.98 4.61 37.39
C ASN A 187 7.19 5.62 38.22
N LYS A 188 6.26 5.10 39.02
CA LYS A 188 5.78 5.72 40.25
C LYS A 188 6.13 4.79 41.40
#